data_AF-A0A6V7HJI3-F1
#
_entry.id   AF-A0A6V7HJI3-F1
#
_cell.length_a   1.000
_cell.length_b   1.000
_cell.length_c   1.000
_cell.angle_alpha   90.00
_cell.angle_beta   90.00
_cell.angle_gamma   90.00
#
_symmetry.space_group_name_H-M   'P 1'
#
loop_
_entity.id
_entity.type
_entity.pdbx_description
1 polymer ?
#
loop_
_entity_poly.entity_id
_entity_poly.type
_entity_poly.pdbx_seq_one_letter_code
_entity_poly.pdbx_strand_id
1 'polypeptide(L)'
;MFINQLNNKSKAIDYKTLIDKWVRTVPKGSVPNWVVGNHDNHRVATRFGSRRAHDVILMSMIMPGISVIYNGDEIGMVDRKFTYAETVDPAGCNAGRNRFYLKSRDPARTPFQWNNSTSAGFSTKAKTWLPVHSNYKTLNLEAQRDIYYTQYETFKKSMRVKKRPVIAHGSLNITLCDSRILCVMRTYGRDRIFVLFGFIDVPITVDAETVLPFPSDLIVHTVIGDSDLRP
;
A
#
# COMPACT_ATOMS: atom_id res chain seq x y z
N MET A 1 -13.84 -0.31 3.29
CA MET A 1 -13.42 1.03 3.78
C MET A 1 -12.27 1.57 2.95
N PHE A 2 -12.27 2.86 2.64
CA PHE A 2 -11.12 3.57 2.06
C PHE A 2 -10.18 4.09 3.16
N ILE A 3 -8.89 3.79 3.06
CA ILE A 3 -7.88 4.10 4.08
C ILE A 3 -7.40 5.56 3.90
N ASN A 4 -8.25 6.51 4.26
CA ASN A 4 -7.97 7.96 4.13
C ASN A 4 -7.78 8.70 5.46
N GLN A 5 -7.98 8.02 6.59
CA GLN A 5 -7.79 8.59 7.93
C GLN A 5 -6.34 8.51 8.44
N LEU A 6 -5.49 7.73 7.76
CA LEU A 6 -4.08 7.58 8.08
C LEU A 6 -3.23 8.40 7.09
N ASN A 7 -2.03 8.78 7.54
CA ASN A 7 -1.03 9.47 6.73
C ASN A 7 0.39 9.02 7.14
N ASN A 8 1.41 9.66 6.56
CA ASN A 8 2.81 9.33 6.82
C ASN A 8 3.29 9.58 8.27
N LYS A 9 2.54 10.34 9.07
CA LYS A 9 2.82 10.61 10.50
C LYS A 9 2.02 9.73 11.45
N SER A 10 1.10 8.92 10.94
CA SER A 10 0.31 8.01 11.76
C SER A 10 1.19 6.95 12.41
N LYS A 11 0.95 6.68 13.70
CA LYS A 11 1.68 5.75 14.56
C LYS A 11 1.01 4.37 14.56
N ALA A 12 1.67 3.37 15.13
CA ALA A 12 1.16 2.00 15.21
C ALA A 12 -0.25 1.92 15.84
N ILE A 13 -0.50 2.71 16.90
CA ILE A 13 -1.81 2.79 17.56
C ILE A 13 -2.91 3.33 16.65
N ASP A 14 -2.62 4.27 15.74
CA ASP A 14 -3.60 4.83 14.81
C ASP A 14 -4.07 3.75 13.82
N TYR A 15 -3.13 2.93 13.34
CA TYR A 15 -3.42 1.81 12.45
C TYR A 15 -4.28 0.77 13.17
N LYS A 16 -3.89 0.36 14.39
CA LYS A 16 -4.69 -0.57 15.20
C LYS A 16 -6.10 -0.04 15.40
N THR A 17 -6.24 1.23 15.78
CA THR A 17 -7.53 1.86 16.04
C THR A 17 -8.42 1.87 14.81
N LEU A 18 -7.86 2.21 13.64
CA LEU A 18 -8.60 2.17 12.36
C LEU A 18 -9.08 0.75 12.04
N ILE A 19 -8.18 -0.23 12.12
CA ILE A 19 -8.49 -1.62 11.78
C ILE A 19 -9.56 -2.18 12.71
N ASP A 20 -9.36 -2.02 14.03
CA ASP A 20 -10.31 -2.46 15.04
C ASP A 20 -11.69 -1.84 14.82
N LYS A 21 -11.74 -0.53 14.56
CA LYS A 21 -12.99 0.18 14.29
C LYS A 21 -13.69 -0.42 13.05
N TRP A 22 -12.95 -0.63 11.97
CA TRP A 22 -13.55 -1.16 10.74
C TRP A 22 -14.06 -2.58 10.91
N VAL A 23 -13.25 -3.48 11.48
CA VAL A 23 -13.63 -4.88 11.71
C VAL A 23 -14.84 -4.99 12.63
N ARG A 24 -14.93 -4.17 13.68
CA ARG A 24 -16.10 -4.13 14.59
C ARG A 24 -17.36 -3.57 13.93
N THR A 25 -17.21 -2.70 12.94
CA THR A 25 -18.34 -2.05 12.25
C THR A 25 -18.94 -2.94 11.17
N VAL A 26 -18.15 -3.85 10.59
CA VAL A 26 -18.61 -4.79 9.57
C VAL A 26 -19.59 -5.79 10.20
N PRO A 27 -20.83 -5.90 9.70
CA PRO A 27 -21.81 -6.82 10.26
C PRO A 27 -21.33 -8.28 10.23
N LYS A 28 -21.73 -9.07 11.22
CA LYS A 28 -21.42 -10.51 11.26
C LYS A 28 -21.93 -11.19 9.99
N GLY A 29 -21.09 -12.00 9.35
CA GLY A 29 -21.40 -12.69 8.09
C GLY A 29 -21.07 -11.90 6.82
N SER A 30 -20.74 -10.61 6.94
CA SER A 30 -20.32 -9.78 5.81
C SER A 30 -18.82 -9.90 5.53
N VAL A 31 -18.42 -9.56 4.29
CA VAL A 31 -17.03 -9.56 3.86
C VAL A 31 -16.46 -8.14 3.98
N PRO A 32 -15.45 -7.89 4.85
CA PRO A 32 -14.81 -6.59 4.91
C PRO A 32 -13.99 -6.31 3.64
N ASN A 33 -13.82 -5.04 3.31
CA ASN A 33 -12.92 -4.61 2.23
C ASN A 33 -11.98 -3.49 2.65
N TRP A 34 -10.81 -3.42 2.01
CA TRP A 34 -9.72 -2.50 2.30
C TRP A 34 -9.27 -1.80 1.02
N VAL A 35 -9.67 -0.53 0.84
CA VAL A 35 -9.34 0.25 -0.35
C VAL A 35 -8.14 1.14 -0.06
N VAL A 36 -7.06 0.94 -0.79
CA VAL A 36 -5.78 1.67 -0.63
C VAL A 36 -5.77 2.96 -1.42
N GLY A 37 -6.19 2.87 -2.69
CA GLY A 37 -6.21 3.95 -3.66
C GLY A 37 -7.46 3.91 -4.54
N ASN A 38 -7.70 4.99 -5.27
CA ASN A 38 -8.67 5.08 -6.36
C ASN A 38 -8.34 6.33 -7.21
N HIS A 39 -9.11 6.53 -8.28
CA HIS A 39 -8.96 7.64 -9.22
C HIS A 39 -9.53 8.98 -8.74
N ASP A 40 -10.08 9.06 -7.53
CA ASP A 40 -10.67 10.28 -6.94
C ASP A 40 -9.81 10.89 -5.84
N ASN A 41 -8.75 10.19 -5.41
CA ASN A 41 -7.90 10.57 -4.30
C ASN A 41 -6.43 10.52 -4.69
N HIS A 42 -5.61 11.34 -4.05
CA HIS A 42 -4.15 11.28 -4.19
C HIS A 42 -3.62 9.85 -4.03
N ARG A 43 -2.67 9.45 -4.89
CA ARG A 43 -2.05 8.11 -4.89
C ARG A 43 -1.46 7.78 -3.53
N VAL A 44 -1.48 6.51 -3.15
CA VAL A 44 -1.03 6.07 -1.81
C VAL A 44 0.43 6.47 -1.54
N ALA A 45 1.32 6.35 -2.53
CA ALA A 45 2.72 6.75 -2.40
C ALA A 45 2.90 8.27 -2.23
N THR A 46 1.96 9.08 -2.71
CA THR A 46 1.93 10.52 -2.43
C THR A 46 1.39 10.83 -1.04
N ARG A 47 0.33 10.13 -0.58
CA ARG A 47 -0.25 10.35 0.75
C ARG A 47 0.65 9.89 1.89
N PHE A 48 1.36 8.78 1.70
CA PHE A 48 2.13 8.11 2.74
C PHE A 48 3.65 8.20 2.55
N GLY A 49 4.14 8.54 1.36
CA GLY A 49 5.54 8.32 0.98
C GLY A 49 5.78 6.89 0.50
N SER A 50 6.88 6.67 -0.22
CA SER A 50 7.19 5.39 -0.88
C SER A 50 7.24 4.22 0.11
N ARG A 51 8.07 4.31 1.16
CA ARG A 51 8.24 3.24 2.16
C ARG A 51 6.90 2.88 2.81
N ARG A 52 6.16 3.86 3.30
CA ARG A 52 4.90 3.63 4.01
C ARG A 52 3.76 3.17 3.11
N ALA A 53 3.77 3.54 1.83
CA ALA A 53 2.80 3.00 0.88
C ALA A 53 2.88 1.48 0.76
N HIS A 54 4.10 0.91 0.83
CA HIS A 54 4.30 -0.54 0.84
C HIS A 54 3.60 -1.17 2.05
N ASP A 55 3.78 -0.59 3.24
CA ASP A 55 3.14 -1.06 4.48
C ASP A 55 1.61 -1.04 4.37
N VAL A 56 1.03 0.04 3.85
CA VAL A 56 -0.44 0.17 3.72
C VAL A 56 -1.00 -0.88 2.75
N ILE A 57 -0.29 -1.15 1.66
CA ILE A 57 -0.67 -2.19 0.69
C ILE A 57 -0.58 -3.57 1.33
N LEU A 58 0.54 -3.90 1.97
CA LEU A 58 0.73 -5.19 2.66
C LEU A 58 -0.31 -5.37 3.78
N MET A 59 -0.58 -4.32 4.55
CA MET A 59 -1.64 -4.31 5.55
C MET A 59 -2.98 -4.68 4.92
N SER A 60 -3.36 -4.04 3.81
CA SER A 60 -4.61 -4.37 3.12
C SER A 60 -4.67 -5.84 2.68
N MET A 61 -3.53 -6.46 2.37
CA MET A 61 -3.43 -7.86 1.94
C MET A 61 -3.48 -8.85 3.11
N ILE A 62 -2.89 -8.54 4.26
CA ILE A 62 -2.91 -9.46 5.41
C ILE A 62 -4.27 -9.48 6.12
N MET A 63 -5.07 -8.42 5.98
CA MET A 63 -6.40 -8.34 6.59
C MET A 63 -7.42 -9.33 5.97
N PRO A 64 -8.45 -9.76 6.72
CA PRO A 64 -9.52 -10.59 6.19
C PRO A 64 -10.31 -9.86 5.09
N GLY A 65 -10.92 -10.62 4.19
CA GLY A 65 -11.77 -10.08 3.12
C GLY A 65 -10.99 -9.51 1.93
N ILE A 66 -11.57 -8.50 1.27
CA ILE A 66 -11.16 -8.05 -0.07
C ILE A 66 -10.16 -6.89 0.02
N SER A 67 -9.00 -7.05 -0.63
CA SER A 67 -8.02 -5.99 -0.81
C SER A 67 -8.28 -5.29 -2.15
N VAL A 68 -8.44 -3.97 -2.15
CA VAL A 68 -8.70 -3.16 -3.35
C VAL A 68 -7.51 -2.23 -3.57
N ILE A 69 -6.76 -2.52 -4.64
CA ILE A 69 -5.51 -1.85 -5.01
C ILE A 69 -5.76 -1.10 -6.31
N TYR A 70 -5.32 0.15 -6.40
CA TYR A 70 -5.54 0.98 -7.58
C TYR A 70 -4.36 0.93 -8.54
N ASN A 71 -4.61 1.14 -9.83
CA ASN A 71 -3.59 0.96 -10.86
C ASN A 71 -2.37 1.84 -10.58
N GLY A 72 -1.19 1.24 -10.50
CA GLY A 72 0.06 1.92 -10.22
C GLY A 72 0.48 1.86 -8.74
N ASP A 73 -0.40 1.52 -7.80
CA ASP A 73 -0.03 1.35 -6.39
C ASP A 73 0.98 0.19 -6.23
N GLU A 74 0.86 -0.85 -7.05
CA GLU A 74 1.72 -2.03 -7.08
C GLU A 74 3.14 -1.76 -7.60
N ILE A 75 3.37 -0.61 -8.24
CA ILE A 75 4.72 -0.13 -8.60
C ILE A 75 5.08 1.18 -7.87
N GLY A 76 4.21 1.67 -6.98
CA GLY A 76 4.47 2.88 -6.20
C GLY A 76 4.36 4.18 -7.01
N MET A 77 3.49 4.24 -8.02
CA MET A 77 3.23 5.48 -8.75
C MET A 77 2.82 6.60 -7.79
N VAL A 78 3.30 7.81 -8.08
CA VAL A 78 3.02 9.04 -7.33
C VAL A 78 2.28 10.04 -8.21
N ASP A 79 1.55 10.94 -7.57
CA ASP A 79 0.88 12.05 -8.21
C ASP A 79 1.86 12.94 -8.96
N ARG A 80 1.44 13.40 -10.15
CA ARG A 80 2.14 14.42 -10.93
C ARG A 80 1.59 15.80 -10.58
N LYS A 81 2.44 16.82 -10.49
CA LYS A 81 2.00 18.21 -10.43
C LYS A 81 1.44 18.64 -11.80
N PHE A 82 0.27 19.27 -11.80
CA PHE A 82 -0.39 19.77 -13.00
C PHE A 82 -0.38 21.30 -13.04
N THR A 83 -0.27 21.86 -14.24
CA THR A 83 -0.68 23.25 -14.47
C THR A 83 -2.19 23.32 -14.73
N TYR A 84 -2.78 24.51 -14.59
CA TYR A 84 -4.20 24.69 -14.93
C TYR A 84 -4.49 24.33 -16.39
N ALA A 85 -3.59 24.67 -17.32
CA ALA A 85 -3.76 24.38 -18.74
C ALA A 85 -3.69 22.88 -19.08
N GLU A 86 -3.04 22.07 -18.25
CA GLU A 86 -3.01 20.61 -18.39
C GLU A 86 -4.19 19.92 -17.70
N THR A 87 -4.94 20.65 -16.86
CA THR A 87 -6.05 20.09 -16.09
C THR A 87 -7.24 19.88 -17.00
N VAL A 88 -7.81 18.67 -16.98
CA VAL A 88 -9.00 18.31 -17.76
C VAL A 88 -10.12 17.78 -16.88
N ASP A 89 -9.86 17.49 -15.59
CA ASP A 89 -10.91 17.14 -14.63
C ASP A 89 -11.91 18.30 -14.47
N PRO A 90 -13.21 18.08 -14.77
CA PRO A 90 -14.23 19.10 -14.59
C PRO A 90 -14.24 19.72 -13.18
N ALA A 91 -13.96 18.94 -12.14
CA ALA A 91 -13.90 19.46 -10.77
C ALA A 91 -12.74 20.45 -10.58
N GLY A 92 -11.59 20.20 -11.22
CA GLY A 92 -10.45 21.09 -11.24
C GLY A 92 -10.71 22.34 -12.09
N CYS A 93 -11.26 22.16 -13.30
CA CYS A 93 -11.61 23.27 -14.20
C CYS A 93 -12.61 24.23 -13.56
N ASN A 94 -13.69 23.70 -12.97
CA ASN A 94 -14.74 24.50 -12.32
C ASN A 94 -14.24 25.24 -11.07
N ALA A 95 -13.19 24.74 -10.41
CA ALA A 95 -12.56 25.44 -9.29
C ALA A 95 -11.73 26.66 -9.72
N GLY A 96 -11.43 26.78 -11.01
CA GLY A 96 -10.68 27.88 -11.60
C GLY A 96 -9.17 27.83 -11.35
N ARG A 97 -8.46 28.73 -12.04
CA ARG A 97 -6.98 28.76 -12.11
C ARG A 97 -6.27 28.79 -10.76
N ASN A 98 -6.88 29.37 -9.73
CA ASN A 98 -6.26 29.53 -8.42
C ASN A 98 -6.57 28.38 -7.45
N ARG A 99 -7.49 27.46 -7.79
CA ARG A 99 -7.92 26.39 -6.88
C ARG A 99 -8.03 25.02 -7.52
N PHE A 100 -7.74 24.88 -8.82
CA PHE A 100 -7.83 23.60 -9.53
C PHE A 100 -7.07 22.48 -8.83
N TYR A 101 -5.88 22.76 -8.29
CA TYR A 101 -5.04 21.77 -7.60
C TYR A 101 -5.66 21.22 -6.31
N LEU A 102 -6.64 21.91 -5.72
CA LEU A 102 -7.37 21.45 -4.53
C LEU A 102 -8.53 20.51 -4.88
N LYS A 103 -8.92 20.44 -6.15
CA LYS A 103 -10.14 19.78 -6.61
C LYS A 103 -9.91 18.77 -7.74
N SER A 104 -8.87 18.97 -8.54
CA SER A 104 -8.54 18.09 -9.66
C SER A 104 -8.05 16.73 -9.15
N ARG A 105 -8.56 15.69 -9.80
CA ARG A 105 -8.19 14.29 -9.63
C ARG A 105 -7.21 13.81 -10.70
N ASP A 106 -6.87 14.66 -11.67
CA ASP A 106 -5.90 14.36 -12.74
C ASP A 106 -4.55 13.85 -12.23
N PRO A 107 -3.99 14.35 -11.11
CA PRO A 107 -2.73 13.82 -10.57
C PRO A 107 -2.73 12.30 -10.31
N ALA A 108 -3.88 11.74 -9.92
CA ALA A 108 -4.05 10.29 -9.66
C ALA A 108 -4.45 9.48 -10.91
N ARG A 109 -4.66 10.15 -12.05
CA ARG A 109 -5.16 9.55 -13.30
C ARG A 109 -4.11 9.51 -14.41
N THR A 110 -2.88 9.91 -14.10
CA THR A 110 -1.77 9.85 -15.05
C THR A 110 -1.62 8.45 -15.65
N PRO A 111 -1.23 8.34 -16.93
CA PRO A 111 -1.06 7.05 -17.57
C PRO A 111 -0.09 6.13 -16.83
N PHE A 112 -0.38 4.83 -16.86
CA PHE A 112 0.43 3.81 -16.19
C PHE A 112 1.85 3.74 -16.75
N GLN A 113 2.82 3.45 -15.88
CA GLN A 113 4.24 3.47 -16.21
C GLN A 113 4.77 2.05 -16.47
N TRP A 114 4.61 1.56 -17.70
CA TRP A 114 5.04 0.20 -18.08
C TRP A 114 6.56 0.06 -18.17
N ASN A 115 7.23 0.97 -18.88
CA ASN A 115 8.67 0.93 -19.12
C ASN A 115 9.24 2.34 -19.34
N ASN A 116 10.51 2.45 -19.74
CA ASN A 116 11.19 3.73 -19.96
C ASN A 116 11.04 4.31 -21.39
N SER A 117 10.24 3.69 -22.26
CA SER A 117 10.03 4.13 -23.65
C SER A 117 9.06 5.33 -23.75
N THR A 118 8.74 5.76 -24.97
CA THR A 118 7.77 6.86 -25.22
C THR A 118 6.51 6.69 -24.37
N SER A 119 6.11 7.78 -23.69
CA SER A 119 4.95 7.80 -22.79
C SER A 119 4.90 6.64 -21.80
N ALA A 120 6.06 6.23 -21.28
CA ALA A 120 6.22 5.10 -20.38
C ALA A 120 5.70 3.76 -20.91
N GLY A 121 5.66 3.58 -22.23
CA GLY A 121 5.08 2.40 -22.87
C GLY A 121 3.54 2.37 -22.86
N PHE A 122 2.86 3.39 -22.32
CA PHE A 122 1.40 3.50 -22.39
C PHE A 122 0.89 3.77 -23.80
N SER A 123 1.68 4.49 -24.60
CA SER A 123 1.36 4.81 -25.99
C SER A 123 2.64 4.95 -26.81
N THR A 124 2.56 4.66 -28.10
CA THR A 124 3.64 4.96 -29.06
C THR A 124 3.71 6.44 -29.43
N LYS A 125 2.66 7.23 -29.11
CA LYS A 125 2.61 8.67 -29.34
C LYS A 125 3.21 9.43 -28.16
N ALA A 126 3.97 10.49 -28.43
CA ALA A 126 4.60 11.32 -27.40
C ALA A 126 3.60 12.10 -26.52
N LYS A 127 2.41 12.44 -27.06
CA LYS A 127 1.34 13.12 -26.32
C LYS A 127 0.19 12.14 -26.07
N THR A 128 -0.32 12.17 -24.84
CA THR A 128 -1.41 11.33 -24.34
C THR A 128 -2.48 12.24 -23.73
N TRP A 129 -3.64 11.68 -23.40
CA TRP A 129 -4.78 12.44 -22.88
C TRP A 129 -4.49 13.15 -21.55
N LEU A 130 -3.62 12.58 -20.71
CA LEU A 130 -2.98 13.23 -19.56
C LEU A 130 -1.46 13.05 -19.64
N PRO A 131 -0.65 14.06 -19.29
CA PRO A 131 0.80 13.92 -19.28
C PRO A 131 1.28 12.79 -18.36
N VAL A 132 2.26 12.03 -18.85
CA VAL A 132 2.95 10.99 -18.07
C VAL A 132 3.86 11.64 -17.03
N HIS A 133 3.99 11.04 -15.85
CA HIS A 133 4.89 11.53 -14.81
C HIS A 133 6.36 11.35 -15.22
N SER A 134 7.20 12.38 -15.09
CA SER A 134 8.58 12.38 -15.60
C SER A 134 9.49 11.30 -14.99
N ASN A 135 9.21 10.86 -13.76
CA ASN A 135 9.92 9.77 -13.09
C ASN A 135 9.76 8.39 -13.75
N TYR A 136 8.94 8.23 -14.79
CA TYR A 136 8.73 6.94 -15.44
C TYR A 136 10.01 6.29 -15.97
N LYS A 137 11.07 7.07 -16.17
CA LYS A 137 12.39 6.57 -16.57
C LYS A 137 13.02 5.62 -15.54
N THR A 138 12.73 5.82 -14.25
CA THR A 138 13.28 5.02 -13.14
C THR A 138 12.20 4.30 -12.35
N LEU A 139 11.01 4.87 -12.22
CA LEU A 139 9.86 4.25 -11.59
C LEU A 139 8.93 3.71 -12.68
N ASN A 140 9.08 2.45 -13.07
CA ASN A 140 8.17 1.78 -14.00
C ASN A 140 8.16 0.28 -13.71
N LEU A 141 7.20 -0.43 -14.29
CA LEU A 141 7.03 -1.86 -14.05
C LEU A 141 8.25 -2.68 -14.48
N GLU A 142 8.76 -2.45 -15.69
CA GLU A 142 9.92 -3.17 -16.23
C GLU A 142 11.15 -3.01 -15.33
N ALA A 143 11.42 -1.80 -14.85
CA ALA A 143 12.54 -1.49 -13.96
C ALA A 143 12.40 -2.08 -12.55
N GLN A 144 11.22 -2.62 -12.19
CA GLN A 144 11.02 -3.27 -10.89
C GLN A 144 10.91 -4.79 -10.99
N ARG A 145 10.71 -5.33 -12.19
CA ARG A 145 10.52 -6.76 -12.42
C ARG A 145 11.84 -7.50 -12.19
N ASP A 146 11.76 -8.63 -11.50
CA ASP A 146 12.90 -9.52 -11.25
C ASP A 146 14.03 -8.89 -10.40
N ILE A 147 13.76 -7.74 -9.77
CA ILE A 147 14.66 -7.09 -8.81
C ILE A 147 14.15 -7.34 -7.39
N TYR A 148 15.00 -7.92 -6.54
CA TYR A 148 14.65 -8.16 -5.15
C TYR A 148 14.28 -6.87 -4.42
N TYR A 149 13.29 -6.97 -3.52
CA TYR A 149 12.84 -5.90 -2.63
C TYR A 149 12.21 -4.67 -3.31
N THR A 150 11.87 -4.74 -4.61
CA THR A 150 11.04 -3.70 -5.23
C THR A 150 9.59 -3.79 -4.75
N GLN A 151 8.86 -2.69 -4.92
CA GLN A 151 7.43 -2.62 -4.62
C GLN A 151 6.66 -3.71 -5.37
N TYR A 152 6.95 -3.87 -6.67
CA TYR A 152 6.28 -4.85 -7.51
C TYR A 152 6.55 -6.31 -7.11
N GLU A 153 7.81 -6.69 -6.87
CA GLU A 153 8.12 -8.07 -6.46
C GLU A 153 7.51 -8.41 -5.09
N THR A 154 7.56 -7.45 -4.17
CA THR A 154 6.93 -7.55 -2.86
C THR A 154 5.41 -7.68 -2.96
N PHE A 155 4.78 -6.90 -3.82
CA PHE A 155 3.35 -6.97 -4.11
C PHE A 155 2.96 -8.37 -4.64
N LYS A 156 3.71 -8.90 -5.62
CA LYS A 156 3.49 -10.26 -6.14
C LYS A 156 3.64 -11.33 -5.06
N LYS A 157 4.64 -11.24 -4.19
CA LYS A 157 4.82 -12.20 -3.07
C LYS A 157 3.65 -12.12 -2.08
N SER A 158 3.25 -10.91 -1.71
CA SER A 158 2.13 -10.66 -0.80
C SER A 158 0.80 -11.18 -1.37
N MET A 159 0.59 -11.05 -2.69
CA MET A 159 -0.55 -11.64 -3.39
C MET A 159 -0.59 -13.17 -3.34
N ARG A 160 0.57 -13.84 -3.36
CA ARG A 160 0.62 -15.31 -3.16
C ARG A 160 0.26 -15.67 -1.73
N VAL A 161 0.78 -14.92 -0.74
CA VAL A 161 0.45 -15.11 0.68
C VAL A 161 -1.04 -14.87 0.95
N LYS A 162 -1.65 -13.85 0.33
CA LYS A 162 -3.10 -13.54 0.44
C LYS A 162 -3.99 -14.73 0.11
N LYS A 163 -3.58 -15.57 -0.85
CA LYS A 163 -4.35 -16.74 -1.30
C LYS A 163 -4.25 -17.94 -0.35
N ARG A 164 -3.38 -17.91 0.66
CA ARG A 164 -3.25 -19.03 1.62
C ARG A 164 -4.51 -19.13 2.50
N PRO A 165 -4.95 -20.35 2.87
CA PRO A 165 -6.11 -20.56 3.74
C PRO A 165 -6.06 -19.78 5.06
N VAL A 166 -4.86 -19.66 5.66
CA VAL A 166 -4.63 -18.86 6.87
C VAL A 166 -4.97 -17.38 6.71
N ILE A 167 -4.81 -16.80 5.51
CA ILE A 167 -5.21 -15.41 5.23
C ILE A 167 -6.65 -15.33 4.72
N ALA A 168 -7.14 -16.33 4.00
CA ALA A 168 -8.51 -16.34 3.48
C ALA A 168 -9.56 -16.57 4.59
N HIS A 169 -9.28 -17.48 5.52
CA HIS A 169 -10.26 -17.99 6.49
C HIS A 169 -9.80 -17.87 7.95
N GLY A 170 -8.52 -17.55 8.19
CA GLY A 170 -8.00 -17.50 9.55
C GLY A 170 -8.58 -16.35 10.38
N SER A 171 -8.58 -16.53 11.70
CA SER A 171 -8.90 -15.44 12.63
C SER A 171 -7.88 -14.31 12.52
N LEU A 172 -8.28 -13.10 12.92
CA LEU A 172 -7.42 -11.92 12.95
C LEU A 172 -7.15 -11.54 14.41
N ASN A 173 -5.88 -11.43 14.76
CA ASN A 173 -5.45 -10.84 16.03
C ASN A 173 -4.48 -9.69 15.74
N ILE A 174 -4.69 -8.55 16.39
CA ILE A 174 -3.89 -7.36 16.19
C ILE A 174 -3.47 -6.83 17.56
N THR A 175 -2.16 -6.75 17.75
CA THR A 175 -1.56 -6.25 18.99
C THR A 175 -0.50 -5.21 18.67
N LEU A 176 -0.18 -4.40 19.68
CA LEU A 176 1.00 -3.55 19.65
C LEU A 176 2.11 -4.31 20.37
N CYS A 177 3.19 -4.56 19.63
CA CYS A 177 4.40 -5.14 20.20
C CYS A 177 5.11 -4.16 21.14
N ASP A 178 5.11 -2.91 20.70
CA ASP A 178 5.47 -1.69 21.42
C ASP A 178 4.62 -0.58 20.75
N SER A 179 4.61 0.61 21.33
CA SER A 179 4.13 1.87 20.76
C SER A 179 4.52 2.12 19.30
N ARG A 180 5.59 1.47 18.82
CA ARG A 180 6.20 1.64 17.50
C ARG A 180 6.03 0.45 16.55
N ILE A 181 5.52 -0.69 17.00
CA ILE A 181 5.39 -1.89 16.17
C ILE A 181 3.99 -2.46 16.28
N LEU A 182 3.31 -2.54 15.14
CA LEU A 182 2.02 -3.20 15.01
C LEU A 182 2.27 -4.65 14.56
N CYS A 183 1.75 -5.62 15.31
CA CYS A 183 1.70 -6.99 14.86
C CYS A 183 0.30 -7.37 14.40
N VAL A 184 0.24 -7.98 13.23
CA VAL A 184 -0.94 -8.64 12.69
C VAL A 184 -0.68 -10.14 12.63
N MET A 185 -1.49 -10.92 13.34
CA MET A 185 -1.46 -12.37 13.32
C MET A 185 -2.74 -12.92 12.65
N ARG A 186 -2.55 -13.88 11.76
CA ARG A 186 -3.60 -14.68 11.15
C ARG A 186 -3.43 -16.14 11.52
N THR A 187 -4.49 -16.79 12.00
CA THR A 187 -4.44 -18.17 12.52
C THR A 187 -5.55 -19.03 11.91
N TYR A 188 -5.19 -20.18 11.36
CA TYR A 188 -6.15 -21.15 10.82
C TYR A 188 -5.67 -22.59 11.05
N GLY A 189 -6.36 -23.34 11.92
CA GLY A 189 -5.87 -24.64 12.38
C GLY A 189 -4.52 -24.49 13.08
N ARG A 190 -3.48 -25.18 12.57
CA ARG A 190 -2.10 -25.07 13.07
C ARG A 190 -1.29 -23.98 12.37
N ASP A 191 -1.75 -23.45 11.25
CA ASP A 191 -1.04 -22.43 10.49
C ASP A 191 -1.17 -21.07 11.15
N ARG A 192 -0.04 -20.37 11.27
CA ARG A 192 0.04 -18.98 11.73
C ARG A 192 0.88 -18.16 10.76
N ILE A 193 0.41 -16.96 10.44
CA ILE A 193 1.21 -15.94 9.74
C ILE A 193 1.22 -14.69 10.59
N PHE A 194 2.41 -14.13 10.74
CA PHE A 194 2.66 -12.88 11.43
C PHE A 194 3.19 -11.85 10.45
N VAL A 195 2.74 -10.61 10.61
CA VAL A 195 3.29 -9.45 9.91
C VAL A 195 3.57 -8.36 10.93
N LEU A 196 4.81 -7.90 10.96
CA LEU A 196 5.28 -6.83 11.82
C LEU A 196 5.43 -5.56 10.98
N PHE A 197 4.72 -4.50 11.37
CA PHE A 197 4.84 -3.19 10.75
C PHE A 197 5.59 -2.26 11.70
N GLY A 198 6.77 -1.82 11.28
CA GLY A 198 7.58 -0.84 11.99
C GLY A 198 7.11 0.59 11.73
N PHE A 199 7.00 1.38 12.79
CA PHE A 199 6.70 2.82 12.74
C PHE A 199 7.86 3.61 13.33
N ILE A 200 9.05 3.39 12.76
CA ILE A 200 10.34 3.86 13.26
C ILE A 200 11.24 4.29 12.11
N ASP A 201 12.08 5.28 12.39
CA ASP A 201 13.18 5.70 11.50
C ASP A 201 14.55 5.19 12.01
N VAL A 202 14.55 4.52 13.17
CA VAL A 202 15.74 3.94 13.80
C VAL A 202 15.54 2.45 14.05
N PRO A 203 16.58 1.61 13.90
CA PRO A 203 16.48 0.18 14.20
C PRO A 203 16.00 -0.06 15.64
N ILE A 204 15.19 -1.11 15.81
CA ILE A 204 14.75 -1.58 17.12
C ILE A 204 14.86 -3.10 17.17
N THR A 205 15.34 -3.61 18.29
CA THR A 205 15.27 -5.04 18.61
C THR A 205 14.02 -5.26 19.43
N VAL A 206 13.16 -6.18 18.98
CA VAL A 206 12.02 -6.65 19.75
C VAL A 206 12.27 -8.09 20.13
N ASP A 207 12.12 -8.38 21.41
CA ASP A 207 12.06 -9.75 21.88
C ASP A 207 10.72 -10.36 21.43
N ALA A 208 10.83 -11.34 20.56
CA ALA A 208 9.70 -11.98 19.92
C ALA A 208 8.86 -12.77 20.94
N GLU A 209 9.52 -13.41 21.92
CA GLU A 209 8.89 -14.32 22.89
C GLU A 209 8.02 -13.59 23.91
N THR A 210 8.44 -12.39 24.32
CA THR A 210 7.69 -11.57 25.28
C THR A 210 6.48 -10.89 24.68
N VAL A 211 6.41 -10.84 23.35
CA VAL A 211 5.47 -9.97 22.65
C VAL A 211 4.44 -10.75 21.81
N LEU A 212 4.83 -11.89 21.26
CA LEU A 212 3.98 -12.76 20.46
C LEU A 212 4.26 -14.22 20.81
N PRO A 213 3.25 -15.10 20.76
CA PRO A 213 3.45 -16.54 20.95
C PRO A 213 4.07 -17.16 19.69
N PHE A 214 5.25 -16.67 19.30
CA PHE A 214 6.00 -17.22 18.20
C PHE A 214 6.47 -18.64 18.55
N PRO A 215 6.40 -19.59 17.61
CA PRO A 215 7.15 -20.83 17.73
C PRO A 215 8.67 -20.53 17.67
N SER A 216 9.47 -21.47 18.17
CA SER A 216 10.94 -21.41 18.11
C SER A 216 11.49 -21.27 16.69
N ASP A 217 10.77 -21.82 15.70
CA ASP A 217 11.15 -21.81 14.30
C ASP A 217 10.17 -21.00 13.46
N LEU A 218 10.68 -20.02 12.72
CA LEU A 218 9.91 -19.14 11.84
C LEU A 218 10.41 -19.24 10.40
N ILE A 219 9.49 -19.26 9.44
CA ILE A 219 9.81 -19.14 8.01
C ILE A 219 9.49 -17.70 7.58
N VAL A 220 10.51 -16.98 7.12
CA VAL A 220 10.35 -15.60 6.64
C VAL A 220 9.88 -15.62 5.19
N HIS A 221 8.60 -15.32 4.94
CA HIS A 221 8.06 -15.31 3.58
C HIS A 221 8.49 -14.11 2.73
N THR A 222 8.61 -12.94 3.35
CA THR A 222 9.01 -11.71 2.67
C THR A 222 9.46 -10.68 3.71
N VAL A 223 10.34 -9.79 3.29
CA VAL A 223 10.82 -8.66 4.07
C VAL A 223 10.74 -7.41 3.21
N ILE A 224 10.34 -6.29 3.80
CA ILE A 224 10.25 -4.99 3.15
C ILE A 224 11.03 -4.00 4.01
N GLY A 225 11.95 -3.26 3.39
CA GLY A 225 12.80 -2.29 4.06
C GLY A 225 13.95 -2.91 4.84
N ASP A 226 14.50 -2.13 5.77
CA ASP A 226 15.75 -2.43 6.47
C ASP A 226 15.48 -3.29 7.72
N SER A 227 15.14 -4.56 7.52
CA SER A 227 15.08 -5.57 8.59
C SER A 227 16.20 -6.58 8.38
N ASP A 228 16.76 -7.12 9.45
CA ASP A 228 17.76 -8.19 9.37
C ASP A 228 17.16 -9.59 9.18
N LEU A 229 15.83 -9.71 9.18
CA LEU A 229 15.17 -10.97 8.83
C LEU A 229 15.47 -11.31 7.36
N ARG A 230 15.75 -12.58 7.09
CA ARG A 230 16.02 -13.09 5.74
C ARG A 230 15.18 -14.36 5.50
N PRO A 231 14.57 -14.53 4.30
CA PRO A 231 13.93 -15.77 3.87
C PRO A 231 14.87 -16.98 3.88
#